data_AF-A0A919LIX4-F1
#
_entry.id   AF-A0A919LIX4-F1
#
_cell.length_a   1.000
_cell.length_b   1.000
_cell.length_c   1.000
_cell.angle_alpha   90.00
_cell.angle_beta   90.00
_cell.angle_gamma   90.00
#
_symmetry.space_group_name_H-M   'P 1'
#
loop_
_entity.id
_entity.type
_entity.pdbx_description
1 polymer ?
#
loop_
_entity_poly.entity_id
_entity_poly.type
_entity_poly.pdbx_seq_one_letter_code
_entity_poly.pdbx_strand_id
1 'polypeptide(L)'
;MYKLRYDEQTAAVWDSLPTEASEELVLAMADVCHDPYATTEPYNGNKERRTLALRHTAVALIVIDAPPVQRVYIRNIDYLG
;
A
#
# COMPACT_ATOMS: atom_id res chain seq x y z
N MET A 1 -7.46 -10.80 -7.39
CA MET A 1 -6.17 -10.17 -6.99
C MET A 1 -6.10 -8.80 -7.63
N TYR A 2 -5.89 -7.78 -6.80
CA TYR A 2 -5.79 -6.39 -7.21
C TYR A 2 -4.44 -6.13 -7.87
N LYS A 3 -4.43 -5.33 -8.95
CA LYS A 3 -3.18 -4.89 -9.57
C LYS A 3 -2.60 -3.71 -8.79
N LEU A 4 -1.38 -3.86 -8.30
CA LEU A 4 -0.65 -2.77 -7.66
C LEU A 4 -0.26 -1.70 -8.68
N ARG A 5 -0.42 -0.43 -8.30
CA ARG A 5 -0.03 0.75 -9.07
C ARG A 5 0.63 1.77 -8.16
N TYR A 6 1.66 2.41 -8.65
CA TYR A 6 2.35 3.51 -7.99
C TYR A 6 3.10 4.31 -9.06
N ASP A 7 3.47 5.54 -8.73
CA ASP A 7 4.24 6.42 -9.62
C ASP A 7 5.74 6.29 -9.40
N GLU A 8 6.53 6.97 -10.23
CA GLU A 8 7.99 6.97 -10.15
C GLU A 8 8.51 7.55 -8.82
N GLN A 9 7.79 8.52 -8.24
CA GLN A 9 8.16 9.08 -6.94
C GLN A 9 8.05 8.04 -5.83
N THR A 10 6.93 7.32 -5.80
CA THR A 10 6.71 6.22 -4.85
C THR A 10 7.73 5.11 -5.06
N ALA A 11 8.08 4.79 -6.30
CA ALA A 11 9.12 3.81 -6.63
C ALA A 11 10.47 4.23 -6.01
N ALA A 12 10.87 5.49 -6.20
CA ALA A 12 12.11 6.01 -5.65
C ALA A 12 12.14 5.98 -4.11
N VAL A 13 11.01 6.26 -3.46
CA VAL A 13 10.90 6.14 -1.99
C VAL A 13 11.08 4.68 -1.57
N TRP A 14 10.36 3.74 -2.21
CA TRP A 14 10.48 2.32 -1.91
C TRP A 14 11.93 1.84 -2.09
N ASP A 15 12.57 2.17 -3.21
CA ASP A 15 13.95 1.78 -3.52
C ASP A 15 14.97 2.37 -2.53
N SER A 16 14.63 3.47 -1.86
CA SER A 16 15.48 4.10 -0.84
C SER A 16 15.31 3.55 0.57
N LEU A 17 14.32 2.67 0.80
CA LEU A 17 14.06 2.10 2.14
C LEU A 17 15.22 1.21 2.60
N PRO A 18 15.54 1.20 3.91
CA PRO A 18 16.41 0.17 4.49
C PRO A 18 15.88 -1.23 4.20
N THR A 19 16.79 -2.22 4.10
CA THR A 19 16.44 -3.60 3.73
C THR A 19 15.28 -4.16 4.54
N GLU A 20 15.30 -4.02 5.86
CA GLU A 20 14.24 -4.53 6.74
C GLU A 20 12.87 -3.91 6.46
N ALA A 21 12.83 -2.60 6.22
CA ALA A 21 11.60 -1.88 5.90
C ALA A 21 11.08 -2.25 4.50
N SER A 22 11.99 -2.42 3.53
CA SER A 22 11.63 -2.81 2.16
C SER A 22 11.09 -4.24 2.11
N GLU A 23 11.72 -5.18 2.80
CA GLU A 23 11.25 -6.58 2.87
C GLU A 23 9.89 -6.70 3.55
N GLU A 24 9.69 -6.00 4.68
CA GLU A 24 8.40 -5.92 5.37
C GLU A 24 7.31 -5.38 4.43
N LEU A 25 7.61 -4.30 3.70
CA LEU A 25 6.67 -3.69 2.77
C LEU A 25 6.33 -4.61 1.59
N VAL A 26 7.30 -5.33 1.03
CA VAL A 26 7.08 -6.29 -0.07
C VAL A 26 6.10 -7.39 0.36
N LEU A 27 6.31 -7.97 1.55
CA LEU A 27 5.44 -9.02 2.07
C LEU A 27 4.02 -8.50 2.33
N ALA A 28 3.91 -7.36 3.01
CA ALA A 28 2.61 -6.75 3.29
C ALA A 28 1.84 -6.39 2.01
N MET A 29 2.53 -5.88 0.99
CA MET A 29 1.89 -5.52 -0.28
C MET A 29 1.38 -6.72 -1.08
N ALA A 30 2.00 -7.90 -0.92
CA ALA A 30 1.48 -9.13 -1.49
C ALA A 30 0.09 -9.47 -0.90
N ASP A 31 -0.06 -9.36 0.42
CA ASP A 31 -1.32 -9.59 1.12
C ASP A 31 -2.37 -8.53 0.77
N VAL A 32 -1.97 -7.26 0.69
CA VAL A 32 -2.84 -6.15 0.24
C VAL A 32 -3.35 -6.38 -1.19
N CYS A 33 -2.52 -6.91 -2.09
CA CYS A 33 -2.97 -7.24 -3.44
C CYS A 33 -3.96 -8.41 -3.47
N HIS A 34 -3.92 -9.30 -2.47
CA HIS A 34 -4.89 -10.38 -2.34
C HIS A 34 -6.24 -9.85 -1.85
N ASP A 35 -6.25 -9.17 -0.70
CA ASP A 35 -7.45 -8.57 -0.11
C ASP A 35 -7.09 -7.25 0.61
N PRO A 36 -7.24 -6.09 -0.06
CA PRO A 36 -6.88 -4.82 0.54
C PRO A 36 -7.82 -4.41 1.66
N TYR A 37 -9.05 -4.93 1.72
CA TYR A 37 -10.01 -4.52 2.76
C TYR A 37 -9.80 -5.28 4.08
N ALA A 38 -9.26 -6.51 4.02
CA ALA A 38 -8.93 -7.30 5.20
C ALA A 38 -7.58 -6.93 5.84
N THR A 39 -6.67 -6.32 5.07
CA THR A 39 -5.25 -6.14 5.44
C THR A 39 -4.86 -4.70 5.77
N THR A 40 -5.81 -3.77 5.68
CA THR A 40 -5.57 -2.33 5.86
C THR A 40 -6.70 -1.71 6.65
N GLU A 41 -6.59 -0.44 7.03
CA GLU A 41 -7.63 0.30 7.76
C GLU A 41 -8.25 1.40 6.87
N PRO A 42 -9.56 1.72 7.00
CA PRO A 42 -10.17 2.83 6.29
C PRO A 42 -9.66 4.19 6.80
N TYR A 43 -9.34 5.09 5.89
CA TYR A 43 -8.93 6.45 6.22
C TYR A 43 -10.14 7.39 6.33
N ASN A 44 -10.37 7.99 7.49
CA ASN A 44 -11.47 8.93 7.77
C ASN A 44 -12.86 8.40 7.35
N GLY A 45 -13.12 7.10 7.54
CA GLY A 45 -14.39 6.47 7.19
C GLY A 45 -14.64 6.32 5.68
N ASN A 46 -13.68 6.70 4.83
CA ASN A 46 -13.75 6.44 3.40
C ASN A 46 -13.31 5.00 3.12
N LYS A 47 -14.13 4.23 2.41
CA LYS A 47 -13.87 2.81 2.17
C LYS A 47 -12.72 2.59 1.18
N GLU A 48 -12.58 3.47 0.19
CA GLU A 48 -11.59 3.35 -0.87
C GLU A 48 -10.20 3.81 -0.45
N ARG A 49 -10.13 4.81 0.44
CA ARG A 49 -8.86 5.31 1.00
C ARG A 49 -8.48 4.43 2.18
N ARG A 50 -7.31 3.82 2.08
CA ARG A 50 -6.82 2.89 3.11
C ARG A 50 -5.47 3.32 3.64
N THR A 51 -5.16 2.87 4.84
CA THR A 51 -3.85 2.99 5.45
C THR A 51 -3.35 1.61 5.82
N LEU A 52 -2.15 1.27 5.35
CA LEU A 52 -1.40 0.11 5.82
C LEU A 52 -0.34 0.62 6.80
N ALA A 53 -0.46 0.23 8.07
CA ALA A 53 0.50 0.55 9.10
C ALA A 53 1.38 -0.67 9.36
N LEU A 54 2.68 -0.51 9.15
CA LEU A 54 3.71 -1.51 9.40
C LEU A 54 4.64 -1.02 10.50
N ARG A 55 5.62 -1.85 10.88
CA ARG A 55 6.59 -1.47 11.90
C ARG A 55 7.44 -0.29 11.44
N HIS A 56 7.95 -0.34 10.21
CA HIS A 56 8.88 0.67 9.70
C HIS A 56 8.26 1.67 8.73
N THR A 57 7.04 1.41 8.23
CA THR A 57 6.39 2.29 7.25
C THR A 57 4.91 2.49 7.53
N ALA A 58 4.39 3.65 7.12
CA ALA A 58 2.97 3.87 6.95
C ALA A 58 2.69 4.16 5.48
N VAL A 59 1.71 3.46 4.89
CA VAL A 59 1.43 3.55 3.45
C VAL A 59 -0.01 4.00 3.24
N ALA A 60 -0.16 5.11 2.52
CA ALA A 60 -1.46 5.60 2.09
C ALA A 60 -1.85 4.94 0.77
N LEU A 61 -3.05 4.34 0.72
CA LEU A 61 -3.53 3.55 -0.41
C LEU A 61 -4.88 4.07 -0.92
N ILE A 62 -5.14 3.84 -2.21
CA ILE A 62 -6.48 3.97 -2.81
C ILE A 62 -6.84 2.64 -3.48
N VAL A 63 -7.97 2.07 -3.08
CA VAL A 63 -8.52 0.84 -3.66
C VAL A 63 -9.58 1.21 -4.69
N ILE A 64 -9.41 0.73 -5.91
CA ILE A 64 -10.45 0.74 -6.94
C ILE A 64 -10.97 -0.69 -7.04
N ASP A 65 -12.21 -0.89 -6.60
CA ASP A 65 -12.93 -2.16 -6.69
C ASP A 65 -14.16 -2.01 -7.59
N ALA A 66 -13.91 -1.95 -8.90
CA ALA A 66 -14.95 -1.74 -9.92
C ALA A 66 -14.73 -2.72 -11.08
N PRO A 67 -15.37 -3.90 -11.07
CA PRO A 67 -15.20 -4.91 -12.12
C PRO A 67 -15.37 -4.33 -13.52
N PRO A 68 -14.50 -4.70 -14.49
CA PRO A 68 -13.43 -5.70 -14.40
C PRO A 68 -12.10 -5.16 -13.81
N VAL A 69 -12.08 -3.93 -13.31
CA VAL A 69 -10.87 -3.24 -12.84
C VAL A 69 -10.77 -3.32 -11.31
N GLN A 70 -9.78 -4.09 -10.85
CA GLN A 70 -9.40 -4.14 -9.44
C GLN A 70 -7.96 -3.69 -9.28
N ARG A 71 -7.74 -2.57 -8.58
CA ARG A 71 -6.42 -1.95 -8.41
C ARG A 71 -6.22 -1.43 -7.00
N VAL A 72 -4.99 -1.50 -6.52
CA VAL A 72 -4.53 -0.78 -5.33
C VAL A 72 -3.47 0.22 -5.80
N TYR A 73 -3.68 1.49 -5.47
CA TYR A 73 -2.73 2.56 -5.74
C TYR A 73 -2.02 2.93 -4.46
N ILE A 74 -0.69 2.93 -4.47
CA ILE A 74 0.08 3.60 -3.41
C ILE A 74 0.09 5.09 -3.73
N ARG A 75 -0.27 5.89 -2.73
CA ARG A 75 -0.27 7.37 -2.81
C ARG A 75 0.93 7.98 -2.10
N ASN A 76 1.37 7.35 -1.03
CA ASN A 76 2.52 7.78 -0.26
C ASN A 76 3.08 6.61 0.55
N ILE A 77 4.39 6.65 0.81
CA ILE A 77 5.08 5.78 1.74
C ILE A 77 5.82 6.70 2.71
N ASP A 78 5.48 6.62 3.99
CA ASP A 78 6.17 7.33 5.07
C ASP A 78 7.07 6.33 5.81
N TYR A 79 8.37 6.59 5.88
CA TYR A 79 9.31 5.80 6.69
C TYR A 79 9.30 6.30 8.15
N LEU A 80 9.20 5.39 9.10
CA LEU A 80 8.95 5.69 10.52
C LEU A 80 10.20 5.58 11.41
N GLY A 81 11.30 5.02 10.92
CA GLY A 81 12.54 4.79 11.68
C GLY A 81 12.69 3.35 12.13
#